data_AF-A0A6I3SJC1-F1
#
_entry.id   AF-A0A6I3SJC1-F1
#
_cell.length_a   1.000
_cell.length_b   1.000
_cell.length_c   1.000
_cell.angle_alpha   90.00
_cell.angle_beta   90.00
_cell.angle_gamma   90.00
#
_symmetry.space_group_name_H-M   'P 1'
#
loop_
_entity.id
_entity.type
_entity.pdbx_description
1 polymer ?
#
loop_
_entity_poly.entity_id
_entity_poly.type
_entity_poly.pdbx_seq_one_letter_code
_entity_poly.pdbx_strand_id
1 'polypeptide(L)'
;MRNLPTVDTDIERLFFTDVKQKKTTASGIRGHASRLGRVGSMVMPFDRMSGKAKRDYWQPGPLITYSLFEDLVPFDVFDRMKYEQHVQLLPKWRKKYGDEYIRREWGLSRFGFNIILEAITSR
;
A
#
# COMPACT_ATOMS: atom_id res chain seq x y z
N MET A 1 -26.13 8.73 37.95
CA MET A 1 -26.42 8.42 36.53
C MET A 1 -25.26 8.94 35.69
N ARG A 2 -24.56 8.02 34.99
CA ARG A 2 -23.63 8.17 33.84
C ARG A 2 -22.61 9.33 33.85
N ASN A 3 -21.40 9.01 34.32
CA ASN A 3 -20.17 9.67 33.85
C ASN A 3 -19.85 9.11 32.45
N LEU A 4 -19.93 9.95 31.42
CA LEU A 4 -19.62 9.67 30.01
C LEU A 4 -18.63 10.73 29.52
N PRO A 5 -17.83 10.45 28.47
CA PRO A 5 -16.38 10.31 28.64
C PRO A 5 -15.60 11.60 28.33
N THR A 6 -14.48 11.76 29.01
CA THR A 6 -13.48 12.84 28.93
C THR A 6 -12.72 12.93 27.59
N VAL A 7 -13.18 12.23 26.56
CA VAL A 7 -12.44 12.05 25.30
C VAL A 7 -12.47 13.33 24.46
N ASP A 8 -13.61 14.02 24.44
CA ASP A 8 -13.76 15.27 23.67
C ASP A 8 -12.86 16.37 24.24
N THR A 9 -12.75 16.45 25.57
CA THR A 9 -11.84 17.38 26.25
C THR A 9 -10.37 17.05 26.02
N ASP A 10 -10.00 15.77 25.93
CA ASP A 10 -8.62 15.35 25.67
C ASP A 10 -8.21 15.59 24.21
N ILE A 11 -9.13 15.36 23.26
CA ILE A 11 -8.92 15.65 21.84
C ILE A 11 -8.77 17.15 21.60
N GLU A 12 -9.65 17.97 22.18
CA GLU A 12 -9.56 19.43 22.09
C GLU A 12 -8.26 19.95 22.72
N ARG A 13 -7.89 19.43 23.89
CA ARG A 13 -6.64 19.80 24.56
C ARG A 13 -5.42 19.44 23.71
N LEU A 14 -5.39 18.24 23.12
CA LEU A 14 -4.32 17.84 22.20
C LEU A 14 -4.26 18.76 20.98
N PHE A 15 -5.40 19.06 20.36
CA PHE A 15 -5.48 19.98 19.22
C PHE A 15 -4.96 21.37 19.56
N PHE A 16 -5.37 21.96 20.69
CA PHE A 16 -4.90 23.28 21.10
C PHE A 16 -3.42 23.28 21.49
N THR A 17 -2.91 22.20 22.09
CA THR A 17 -1.47 22.07 22.35
C THR A 17 -0.65 21.97 21.08
N ASP A 18 -1.12 21.24 20.07
CA ASP A 18 -0.46 21.11 18.77
C ASP A 18 -0.48 22.44 18.00
N VAL A 19 -1.61 23.16 17.99
CA VAL A 19 -1.71 24.50 17.42
C VAL A 19 -0.76 25.48 18.14
N LYS A 20 -0.66 25.41 19.46
CA LYS A 20 0.26 26.24 20.25
C LYS A 20 1.73 25.91 19.96
N GLN A 21 2.08 24.63 19.80
CA GLN A 21 3.42 24.21 19.43
C GLN A 21 3.78 24.69 18.03
N LYS A 22 2.90 24.49 17.03
CA LYS A 22 3.07 24.98 15.66
C LYS A 22 3.29 26.49 15.60
N LYS A 23 2.52 27.27 16.36
CA LYS A 23 2.68 28.74 16.48
C LYS A 23 4.01 29.12 17.13
N THR A 24 4.41 28.43 18.21
CA THR A 24 5.68 28.68 18.90
C THR A 24 6.88 28.35 18.00
N THR A 25 6.85 27.22 17.30
CA THR A 25 7.88 26.82 16.33
C THR A 25 7.97 27.81 15.18
N ALA A 26 6.83 28.30 14.65
CA ALA A 26 6.81 29.31 13.61
C ALA A 26 7.32 30.68 14.10
N SER A 27 7.03 31.05 15.35
CA SER A 27 7.50 32.31 15.95
C SER A 27 9.01 32.30 16.20
N GLY A 28 9.59 31.17 16.62
CA GLY A 28 11.03 31.00 16.77
C GLY A 28 11.81 31.14 15.45
N ILE A 29 11.15 30.88 14.31
CA ILE A 29 11.74 31.00 12.98
C ILE A 29 11.69 32.46 12.46
N ARG A 30 10.70 33.27 12.86
CA ARG A 30 10.54 34.66 12.40
C ARG A 30 11.29 35.71 13.24
N GLY A 31 11.72 35.39 14.46
CA GLY A 31 12.28 36.37 15.40
C GLY A 31 13.80 36.51 15.43
N HIS A 32 14.56 35.53 14.94
CA HIS A 32 16.02 35.58 14.98
C HIS A 32 16.59 35.94 13.60
N ALA A 33 16.50 37.23 13.24
CA ALA A 33 17.54 37.79 12.40
C ALA A 33 18.86 37.65 13.18
N SER A 34 19.88 37.03 12.57
CA SER A 34 21.22 37.05 13.17
C SER A 34 21.62 38.51 13.47
N ARG A 35 22.56 38.73 14.40
CA ARG A 35 23.10 40.07 14.75
C ARG A 35 23.54 40.91 13.53
N LEU A 36 23.72 40.28 12.37
CA LEU A 36 24.12 40.86 11.08
C LEU A 36 22.97 41.00 10.06
N GLY A 37 21.70 40.82 10.45
CA GLY A 37 20.55 40.92 9.55
C GLY A 37 20.39 39.76 8.56
N ARG A 38 21.23 38.70 8.66
CA ARG A 38 21.05 37.51 7.84
C ARG A 38 19.93 36.67 8.42
N VAL A 39 18.86 36.53 7.66
CA VAL A 39 17.77 35.57 7.89
C VAL A 39 18.31 34.22 7.45
N GLY A 40 18.33 33.23 8.34
CA GLY A 40 18.71 31.86 7.97
C GLY A 40 17.78 31.36 6.86
N SER A 41 18.33 30.71 5.84
CA SER A 41 17.51 30.09 4.80
C SER A 41 16.58 29.03 5.43
N MET A 42 15.39 28.87 4.87
CA MET A 42 14.47 27.84 5.30
C MET A 42 15.09 26.47 4.97
N VAL A 43 15.38 25.69 6.00
CA VAL A 43 15.98 24.35 5.89
C VAL A 43 14.86 23.31 6.02
N MET A 44 14.72 22.43 5.04
CA MET A 44 13.74 21.34 5.11
C MET A 44 14.25 20.22 6.03
N PRO A 45 13.36 19.40 6.63
CA PRO A 45 13.78 18.26 7.45
C PRO A 45 14.74 17.32 6.72
N PHE A 46 14.56 17.17 5.41
CA PHE A 46 15.46 16.41 4.54
C PHE A 46 16.89 16.96 4.57
N ASP A 47 17.09 18.27 4.53
CA ASP A 47 18.42 18.89 4.53
C ASP A 47 19.19 18.62 5.82
N ARG A 48 18.47 18.46 6.94
CA ARG A 48 19.00 18.12 8.27
C ARG A 48 19.29 16.64 8.47
N MET A 49 18.86 15.76 7.55
CA MET A 49 19.14 14.33 7.64
C MET A 49 20.63 14.05 7.39
N SER A 50 21.17 13.03 8.07
CA SER A 50 22.52 12.53 7.77
C SER A 50 22.58 11.97 6.35
N GLY A 51 23.76 11.98 5.73
CA GLY A 51 23.92 11.44 4.37
C GLY A 51 23.55 9.94 4.24
N LYS A 52 23.51 9.20 5.36
CA LYS A 52 22.97 7.83 5.41
C LYS A 52 21.44 7.85 5.38
N ALA A 53 20.80 8.64 6.23
CA ALA A 53 19.35 8.77 6.25
C ALA A 53 18.77 9.32 4.94
N LYS A 54 19.49 10.22 4.23
CA LYS A 54 19.10 10.67 2.88
C LYS A 54 19.09 9.53 1.86
N ARG A 55 20.09 8.64 1.93
CA ARG A 55 20.17 7.46 1.05
C ARG A 55 19.05 6.47 1.34
N ASP A 56 18.78 6.21 2.62
CA ASP A 56 17.69 5.32 3.03
C ASP A 56 16.31 5.91 2.65
N TYR A 57 16.12 7.23 2.76
CA TYR A 57 14.91 7.93 2.31
C TYR A 57 14.72 7.90 0.78
N TRP A 58 15.82 7.90 0.02
CA TRP A 58 15.79 7.76 -1.44
C TRP A 58 15.55 6.33 -1.91
N GLN A 59 15.68 5.33 -1.05
CA GLN A 59 15.35 3.97 -1.45
C GLN A 59 13.85 3.88 -1.70
N PRO A 60 13.42 3.26 -2.81
CA PRO A 60 12.01 3.02 -3.03
C PRO A 60 11.47 2.18 -1.87
N GLY A 61 10.42 2.67 -1.22
CA GLY A 61 9.74 1.91 -0.18
C GLY A 61 9.22 0.57 -0.73
N PRO A 62 8.94 -0.41 0.15
CA PRO A 62 8.40 -1.69 -0.29
C PRO A 62 7.07 -1.45 -1.04
N LEU A 63 7.06 -1.80 -2.32
CA LEU A 63 5.85 -1.72 -3.14
C LEU A 63 4.95 -2.90 -2.75
N ILE A 64 3.92 -2.66 -1.95
CA ILE A 64 2.92 -3.68 -1.64
C ILE A 64 2.00 -3.81 -2.85
N THR A 65 2.27 -4.78 -3.71
CA THR A 65 1.38 -5.10 -4.85
C THR A 65 0.26 -6.00 -4.35
N TYR A 66 -0.94 -5.47 -4.17
CA TYR A 66 -2.13 -6.29 -3.99
C TYR A 66 -2.56 -6.82 -5.36
N SER A 67 -2.16 -8.04 -5.71
CA SER A 67 -2.68 -8.67 -6.93
C SER A 67 -4.05 -9.26 -6.62
N LEU A 68 -5.11 -8.68 -7.18
CA LEU A 68 -6.49 -9.15 -7.01
C LEU A 68 -6.72 -10.60 -7.46
N PHE A 69 -5.77 -11.20 -8.18
CA PHE A 69 -5.86 -12.55 -8.74
C PHE A 69 -4.82 -13.52 -8.14
N GLU A 70 -4.27 -13.21 -6.97
CA GLU A 70 -3.41 -14.15 -6.23
C GLU A 70 -4.16 -15.42 -5.81
N ASP A 71 -5.45 -15.30 -5.55
CA ASP A 71 -6.31 -16.40 -5.15
C ASP A 71 -7.14 -16.92 -6.33
N LEU A 72 -7.57 -18.18 -6.21
CA LEU A 72 -8.35 -18.86 -7.23
C LEU A 72 -9.73 -18.19 -7.37
N VAL A 73 -10.03 -17.74 -8.57
CA VAL A 73 -11.29 -17.09 -8.90
C VAL A 73 -12.32 -18.15 -9.35
N PRO A 74 -13.63 -17.95 -9.12
CA PRO A 74 -14.68 -18.81 -9.68
C PRO A 74 -14.62 -18.91 -11.21
N PHE A 75 -15.04 -20.05 -11.75
CA PHE A 75 -14.98 -20.34 -13.18
C PHE A 75 -15.72 -19.30 -14.04
N ASP A 76 -16.89 -18.83 -13.62
CA ASP A 76 -17.68 -17.85 -14.38
C ASP A 76 -16.95 -16.52 -14.61
N VAL A 77 -16.12 -16.12 -13.64
CA VAL A 77 -15.33 -14.91 -13.74
C VAL A 77 -14.09 -15.20 -14.58
N PHE A 78 -13.48 -16.38 -14.43
CA PHE A 78 -12.39 -16.83 -15.28
C PHE A 78 -12.80 -16.82 -16.76
N ASP A 79 -13.95 -17.39 -17.13
CA ASP A 79 -14.43 -17.45 -18.52
C ASP A 79 -14.62 -16.06 -19.16
N ARG A 80 -14.96 -15.04 -18.36
CA ARG A 80 -15.14 -13.65 -18.81
C ARG A 80 -13.83 -12.86 -18.92
N MET A 81 -12.71 -13.40 -18.43
CA MET A 81 -11.41 -12.72 -18.48
C MET A 81 -10.85 -12.70 -19.90
N LYS A 82 -9.91 -11.78 -20.13
CA LYS A 82 -9.17 -11.73 -21.40
C LYS A 82 -8.20 -12.91 -21.48
N TYR A 83 -7.94 -13.38 -22.69
CA TYR A 83 -6.98 -14.46 -22.95
C TYR A 83 -5.60 -14.24 -22.29
N GLU A 84 -5.08 -13.01 -22.33
CA GLU A 84 -3.80 -12.66 -21.68
C GLU A 84 -3.80 -12.96 -20.17
N GLN A 85 -4.95 -12.77 -19.51
CA GLN A 85 -5.11 -13.08 -18.09
C GLN A 85 -5.18 -14.59 -17.87
N HIS A 86 -5.84 -15.35 -18.76
CA HIS A 86 -5.84 -16.82 -18.67
C HIS A 86 -4.43 -17.40 -18.74
N VAL A 87 -3.63 -16.92 -19.68
CA VAL A 87 -2.23 -17.36 -19.88
C VAL A 87 -1.37 -17.02 -18.67
N GLN A 88 -1.61 -15.89 -18.01
CA GLN A 88 -0.82 -15.49 -16.84
C GLN A 88 -1.27 -16.13 -15.52
N LEU A 89 -2.57 -16.29 -15.32
CA LEU A 89 -3.15 -16.72 -14.05
C LEU A 89 -3.20 -18.23 -13.90
N LEU A 90 -3.57 -18.95 -14.95
CA LEU A 90 -3.75 -20.40 -14.87
C LEU A 90 -2.45 -21.12 -14.47
N PRO A 91 -1.27 -20.83 -15.06
CA PRO A 91 -0.02 -21.45 -14.63
C PRO A 91 0.35 -21.10 -13.18
N LYS A 92 0.05 -19.87 -12.73
CA LYS A 92 0.31 -19.44 -11.35
C LYS A 92 -0.55 -20.22 -10.35
N TRP A 93 -1.85 -20.35 -10.63
CA TRP A 93 -2.75 -21.12 -9.77
C TRP A 93 -2.42 -22.60 -9.77
N ARG A 94 -2.05 -23.19 -10.92
CA ARG A 94 -1.58 -24.58 -11.00
C ARG A 94 -0.36 -24.82 -10.12
N LYS A 95 0.59 -23.89 -10.10
CA LYS A 95 1.77 -23.97 -9.22
C LYS A 95 1.43 -23.82 -7.73
N LYS A 96 0.42 -23.02 -7.39
CA LYS A 96 0.01 -22.72 -5.99
C LYS A 96 -0.88 -23.80 -5.38
N TYR A 97 -1.89 -24.27 -6.11
CA TYR A 97 -2.95 -25.15 -5.60
C TYR A 97 -2.93 -26.58 -6.19
N GLY A 98 -2.35 -26.75 -7.38
CA GLY A 98 -2.38 -28.02 -8.11
C GLY A 98 -3.65 -28.26 -8.92
N ASP A 99 -3.55 -29.12 -9.93
CA ASP A 99 -4.58 -29.32 -10.96
C ASP A 99 -5.87 -29.93 -10.40
N GLU A 100 -5.77 -30.90 -9.48
CA GLU A 100 -6.93 -31.56 -8.88
C GLU A 100 -7.75 -30.62 -8.00
N TYR A 101 -7.10 -29.70 -7.30
CA TYR A 101 -7.78 -28.72 -6.47
C TYR A 101 -8.60 -27.75 -7.33
N ILE A 102 -7.98 -27.19 -8.38
CA ILE A 102 -8.63 -26.25 -9.29
C ILE A 102 -9.82 -26.92 -9.99
N ARG A 103 -9.63 -28.15 -10.47
CA ARG A 103 -10.69 -28.92 -11.12
C ARG A 103 -11.90 -29.12 -10.21
N ARG A 104 -11.67 -29.47 -8.95
CA ARG A 104 -12.74 -29.67 -7.96
C ARG A 104 -13.47 -28.36 -7.69
N GLU A 105 -12.74 -27.28 -7.51
CA GLU A 105 -13.32 -25.98 -7.15
C GLU A 105 -14.10 -25.34 -8.30
N TRP A 106 -13.69 -25.60 -9.54
CA TRP A 106 -14.44 -25.19 -10.73
C TRP A 106 -15.55 -26.17 -11.13
N GLY A 107 -15.69 -27.31 -10.44
CA GLY A 107 -16.72 -28.30 -10.75
C GLY A 107 -16.56 -28.94 -12.14
N LEU A 108 -15.35 -28.93 -12.71
CA LEU A 108 -15.11 -29.40 -14.07
C LEU A 108 -14.81 -30.89 -14.14
N SER A 109 -15.24 -31.52 -15.24
CA SER A 109 -14.79 -32.86 -15.58
C SER A 109 -13.29 -32.84 -15.95
N ARG A 110 -12.61 -33.99 -15.79
CA ARG A 110 -11.20 -34.13 -16.21
C ARG A 110 -11.01 -33.74 -17.68
N PHE A 111 -11.98 -34.09 -18.52
CA PHE A 111 -12.00 -33.77 -19.93
C PHE A 111 -12.15 -32.26 -20.18
N GLY A 112 -13.11 -31.60 -19.51
CA GLY A 112 -13.32 -30.17 -19.64
C GLY A 112 -12.10 -29.35 -19.19
N PHE A 113 -11.45 -29.76 -18.10
CA PHE A 113 -10.23 -29.12 -17.63
C PHE A 113 -9.07 -29.28 -18.63
N ASN A 114 -8.92 -30.45 -19.24
CA ASN A 114 -7.89 -30.68 -20.25
C ASN A 114 -8.09 -29.82 -21.50
N ILE A 115 -9.33 -29.62 -21.96
CA ILE A 115 -9.61 -28.73 -23.11
C ILE A 115 -9.15 -27.30 -22.82
N ILE A 116 -9.42 -26.78 -21.62
CA ILE A 116 -8.99 -25.43 -21.22
C ILE A 116 -7.46 -25.35 -21.21
N LEU A 117 -6.79 -26.39 -20.70
CA LEU A 117 -5.33 -26.46 -20.69
C LEU A 117 -4.76 -26.49 -22.11
N GLU A 118 -5.32 -27.31 -23.00
CA GLU A 118 -4.90 -27.37 -24.41
C GLU A 118 -5.11 -26.03 -25.11
N ALA A 119 -6.26 -25.38 -24.91
CA ALA A 119 -6.56 -24.08 -25.50
C ALA A 119 -5.53 -22.98 -25.11
N ILE A 120 -4.97 -23.08 -23.91
CA ILE A 120 -3.98 -22.12 -23.40
C ILE A 120 -2.54 -22.52 -23.76
N THR A 121 -2.27 -23.81 -23.97
CA THR A 121 -0.91 -24.34 -24.20
C THR A 121 -0.59 -24.57 -25.68
N SER A 122 -1.58 -24.74 -26.55
CA SER A 122 -1.40 -25.07 -27.97
C SER A 122 -1.00 -23.89 -28.87
N ARG A 123 -0.28 -22.88 -28.35
CA ARG A 123 0.33 -21.81 -29.14
C ARG A 123 1.72 -21.45 -28.67
#